data_AF-A0A3B9BMX0-F1
#
_entry.id   AF-A0A3B9BMX0-F1
#
_cell.length_a   1.000
_cell.length_b   1.000
_cell.length_c   1.000
_cell.angle_alpha   90.00
_cell.angle_beta   90.00
_cell.angle_gamma   90.00
#
_symmetry.space_group_name_H-M   'P 1'
#
loop_
_entity.id
_entity.type
_entity.pdbx_description
1 polymer ?
#
loop_
_entity_poly.entity_id
_entity_poly.type
_entity_poly.pdbx_seq_one_letter_code
_entity_poly.pdbx_strand_id
1 'polypeptide(L)'
;MKAVAVSRLCDRWRKRVMAEAARKADAINALQALLGERLSTSAAVREQHGRDESYHPAQAPDAVAFARSTEEVVAIVNICADHGVPLIPFGT
;
A
#
# COMPACT_ATOMS: atom_id res chain seq x y z
N MET A 1 20.26 27.03 -28.07
CA MET A 1 20.45 26.02 -27.01
C MET A 1 20.00 26.61 -25.69
N LYS A 2 18.97 26.03 -25.04
CA LYS A 2 18.57 26.39 -23.68
C LYS A 2 18.60 25.12 -22.84
N ALA A 3 19.46 25.08 -21.82
CA ALA A 3 19.46 24.02 -20.82
C ALA A 3 18.61 24.46 -19.62
N VAL A 4 17.73 23.59 -19.13
CA VAL A 4 17.03 23.75 -17.86
C VAL A 4 17.64 22.77 -16.88
N ALA A 5 18.31 23.29 -15.85
CA ALA A 5 18.76 22.48 -14.72
C ALA A 5 17.60 22.32 -13.74
N VAL A 6 16.88 21.20 -13.80
CA VAL A 6 16.03 20.75 -12.70
C VAL A 6 16.96 20.41 -11.53
N SER A 7 16.83 21.11 -10.42
CA SER A 7 17.77 21.01 -9.29
C SER A 7 17.91 19.57 -8.80
N ARG A 8 19.07 19.19 -8.22
CA ARG A 8 19.31 17.87 -7.60
C ARG A 8 18.23 17.49 -6.56
N LEU A 9 17.50 18.46 -6.02
CA LEU A 9 16.35 18.24 -5.14
C LEU A 9 15.14 17.65 -5.89
N CYS A 10 14.84 18.11 -7.11
CA CYS A 10 13.74 17.60 -7.93
C CYS A 10 13.97 16.12 -8.32
N ASP A 11 15.19 15.77 -8.74
CA ASP A 11 15.52 14.39 -9.09
C ASP A 11 15.55 13.46 -7.87
N ARG A 12 16.03 13.96 -6.72
CA ARG A 12 16.03 13.19 -5.46
C ARG A 12 14.60 12.93 -4.97
N TRP A 13 13.73 13.93 -5.06
CA TRP A 13 12.32 13.79 -4.70
C TRP A 13 11.62 12.78 -5.62
N ARG A 14 11.79 12.90 -6.94
CA ARG A 14 11.26 11.94 -7.91
C ARG A 14 11.72 10.51 -7.62
N LYS A 15 13.02 10.31 -7.38
CA LYS A 15 13.58 9.00 -7.03
C LYS A 15 12.95 8.43 -5.76
N ARG A 16 12.72 9.25 -4.73
CA ARG A 16 12.09 8.82 -3.48
C ARG A 16 10.65 8.37 -3.67
N VAL A 17 9.85 9.16 -4.39
CA VAL A 17 8.45 8.83 -4.71
C VAL A 17 8.37 7.53 -5.50
N MET A 18 9.23 7.36 -6.51
CA MET A 18 9.24 6.13 -7.31
C MET A 18 9.68 4.91 -6.49
N ALA A 19 10.66 5.06 -5.59
CA ALA A 19 11.06 3.98 -4.71
C ALA A 19 9.96 3.58 -3.73
N GLU A 20 9.16 4.53 -3.25
CA GLU A 20 7.99 4.24 -2.41
C GLU A 20 6.89 3.52 -3.19
N ALA A 21 6.55 4.01 -4.39
CA ALA A 21 5.59 3.36 -5.26
C ALA A 21 6.02 1.93 -5.63
N ALA A 22 7.32 1.72 -5.91
CA ALA A 22 7.88 0.40 -6.18
C ALA A 22 7.75 -0.54 -4.98
N ARG A 23 8.14 -0.10 -3.76
CA ARG A 23 7.98 -0.91 -2.53
C ARG A 23 6.53 -1.31 -2.29
N LYS A 24 5.58 -0.39 -2.53
CA LYS A 24 4.14 -0.69 -2.44
C LYS A 24 3.68 -1.70 -3.48
N ALA A 25 4.11 -1.54 -4.74
CA ALA A 25 3.77 -2.49 -5.81
C ALA A 25 4.34 -3.89 -5.53
N ASP A 26 5.59 -3.99 -5.06
CA ASP A 26 6.22 -5.25 -4.72
C ASP A 26 5.50 -5.95 -3.56
N ALA A 27 5.13 -5.20 -2.51
CA ALA A 27 4.34 -5.73 -1.41
C ALA A 27 2.97 -6.25 -1.87
N ILE A 28 2.25 -5.50 -2.71
CA ILE A 28 0.96 -5.91 -3.27
C ILE A 28 1.12 -7.19 -4.09
N ASN A 29 2.17 -7.33 -4.90
CA ASN A 29 2.44 -8.55 -5.67
C ASN A 29 2.72 -9.75 -4.76
N ALA A 30 3.51 -9.57 -3.70
CA ALA A 30 3.79 -10.63 -2.72
C ALA A 30 2.51 -11.06 -1.97
N LEU A 31 1.68 -10.10 -1.56
CA LEU A 31 0.38 -10.38 -0.93
C LEU A 31 -0.58 -11.08 -1.91
N GLN A 32 -0.57 -10.69 -3.19
CA GLN A 32 -1.40 -11.31 -4.23
C GLN A 32 -1.00 -12.78 -4.44
N ALA A 33 0.30 -13.08 -4.41
CA ALA A 33 0.80 -14.44 -4.49
C ALA A 33 0.40 -15.29 -3.27
N LEU A 34 0.37 -14.70 -2.07
CA LEU A 34 -0.05 -15.38 -0.84
C LEU A 34 -1.56 -15.63 -0.77
N LEU A 35 -2.37 -14.62 -1.12
CA LEU A 35 -3.80 -14.59 -0.81
C LEU A 35 -4.71 -14.88 -2.02
N GLY A 36 -4.20 -14.72 -3.24
CA GLY A 36 -4.98 -14.81 -4.47
C GLY A 36 -6.14 -13.80 -4.48
N GLU A 37 -7.33 -14.25 -4.84
CA GLU A 37 -8.57 -13.43 -4.89
C GLU A 37 -8.94 -12.76 -3.55
N ARG A 38 -8.30 -13.13 -2.44
CA ARG A 38 -8.51 -12.53 -1.11
C ARG A 38 -7.68 -11.28 -0.87
N LEU A 39 -6.93 -10.80 -1.86
CA LEU A 39 -6.40 -9.45 -1.90
C LEU A 39 -7.24 -8.60 -2.85
N SER A 40 -7.82 -7.51 -2.35
CA SER A 40 -8.61 -6.59 -3.17
C SER A 40 -7.88 -5.26 -3.38
N THR A 41 -7.76 -4.85 -4.64
CA THR A 41 -7.36 -3.48 -5.03
C THR A 41 -8.54 -2.65 -5.56
N SER A 42 -9.77 -3.19 -5.46
CA SER A 42 -10.97 -2.53 -5.98
C SER A 42 -11.26 -1.23 -5.22
N ALA A 43 -11.71 -0.21 -5.95
CA ALA A 43 -11.97 1.10 -5.38
C ALA A 43 -13.03 1.05 -4.26
N ALA A 44 -14.13 0.33 -4.47
CA ALA A 44 -15.21 0.22 -3.50
C ALA A 44 -14.76 -0.45 -2.18
N VAL A 45 -14.02 -1.56 -2.26
CA VAL A 45 -13.53 -2.25 -1.04
C VAL A 45 -12.53 -1.36 -0.30
N ARG A 46 -11.62 -0.68 -1.00
CA ARG A 46 -10.66 0.23 -0.38
C ARG A 46 -11.36 1.43 0.26
N GLU A 47 -12.38 2.00 -0.39
CA GLU A 47 -13.16 3.10 0.18
C GLU A 47 -13.87 2.69 1.47
N GLN A 48 -14.49 1.50 1.48
CA GLN A 48 -15.14 0.95 2.67
C GLN A 48 -14.16 0.77 3.83
N HIS A 49 -12.94 0.30 3.56
CA HIS A 49 -11.91 0.05 4.59
C HIS A 49 -11.06 1.29 4.92
N GLY A 50 -11.30 2.42 4.26
CA GLY A 50 -10.68 3.71 4.55
C GLY A 50 -11.60 4.67 5.32
N ARG A 51 -12.81 4.24 5.66
CA ARG A 51 -13.82 5.04 6.35
C ARG A 51 -13.88 4.66 7.84
N ASP A 52 -13.90 5.66 8.70
CA ASP A 52 -14.12 5.53 10.13
C ASP A 52 -15.48 6.15 10.53
N GLU A 53 -15.75 6.25 11.83
CA GLU A 53 -16.99 6.84 12.38
C GLU A 53 -16.99 8.39 12.35
N SER A 54 -15.95 9.01 11.80
CA SER A 54 -15.84 10.47 11.75
C SER A 54 -16.55 11.07 10.53
N TYR A 55 -16.65 12.41 10.53
CA TYR A 55 -17.15 13.18 9.39
C TYR A 55 -16.09 13.40 8.30
N HIS A 56 -14.86 12.93 8.49
CA HIS A 56 -13.78 13.16 7.54
C HIS A 56 -13.95 12.33 6.25
N PRO A 57 -13.42 12.82 5.11
CA PRO A 57 -13.37 12.02 3.89
C PRO A 57 -12.54 10.75 4.11
N ALA A 58 -13.05 9.61 3.61
CA ALA A 58 -12.38 8.33 3.71
C ALA A 58 -10.97 8.39 3.09
N GLN A 59 -9.98 7.82 3.79
CA GLN A 59 -8.61 7.69 3.31
C GLN A 59 -8.37 6.24 2.91
N ALA A 60 -8.62 5.94 1.63
CA ALA A 60 -8.54 4.58 1.11
C ALA A 60 -7.09 4.02 1.16
N PRO A 61 -6.87 2.79 1.66
CA PRO A 61 -5.58 2.11 1.58
C PRO A 61 -5.21 1.77 0.13
N ASP A 62 -4.00 1.29 -0.14
CA ASP A 62 -3.59 0.84 -1.48
C ASP A 62 -4.20 -0.53 -1.86
N ALA A 63 -4.41 -1.42 -0.87
CA ALA A 63 -5.06 -2.74 -1.02
C ALA A 63 -5.69 -3.20 0.31
N VAL A 64 -6.59 -4.19 0.25
CA VAL A 64 -7.24 -4.81 1.40
C VAL A 64 -7.03 -6.33 1.36
N ALA A 65 -6.46 -6.89 2.43
CA ALA A 65 -6.14 -8.31 2.56
C ALA A 65 -7.12 -9.02 3.50
N PHE A 66 -7.76 -10.09 3.04
CA PHE A 66 -8.69 -10.91 3.83
C PHE A 66 -8.04 -12.22 4.30
N ALA A 67 -7.40 -12.15 5.47
CA ALA A 67 -6.82 -13.30 6.15
C ALA A 67 -7.89 -14.23 6.74
N ARG A 68 -7.60 -15.53 6.82
CA ARG A 68 -8.47 -16.58 7.37
C ARG A 68 -7.86 -17.32 8.56
N SER A 69 -6.59 -17.09 8.87
CA SER A 69 -5.92 -17.68 10.01
C SER A 69 -4.86 -16.73 10.58
N THR A 70 -4.41 -17.02 11.80
CA THR A 70 -3.34 -16.26 12.45
C THR A 70 -2.02 -16.36 11.68
N GLU A 71 -1.74 -17.52 11.08
CA GLU A 71 -0.55 -17.73 10.27
C GLU A 71 -0.53 -16.82 9.05
N GLU A 72 -1.68 -16.62 8.39
CA GLU A 72 -1.80 -15.67 7.28
C GLU A 72 -1.62 -14.23 7.75
N VAL A 73 -2.17 -13.86 8.92
CA VAL A 73 -1.94 -12.53 9.50
C VAL A 73 -0.44 -12.29 9.73
N VAL A 74 0.26 -13.26 10.32
CA VAL A 74 1.71 -13.18 10.53
C VAL A 74 2.46 -13.05 9.21
N ALA A 75 2.08 -13.83 8.18
CA ALA A 75 2.70 -13.74 6.87
C ALA A 75 2.48 -12.36 6.21
N ILE A 76 1.28 -11.79 6.31
CA ILE A 76 0.96 -10.44 5.81
C ILE A 76 1.81 -9.39 6.52
N VAL A 77 1.90 -9.45 7.85
CA VAL A 77 2.71 -8.52 8.65
C VAL A 77 4.17 -8.58 8.23
N ASN A 78 4.73 -9.78 8.05
CA ASN A 78 6.11 -9.96 7.63
C ASN A 78 6.36 -9.40 6.22
N ILE A 79 5.48 -9.68 5.25
CA ILE A 79 5.58 -9.12 3.90
C ILE A 79 5.59 -7.58 3.96
N CYS A 80 4.65 -6.97 4.68
CA CYS A 80 4.59 -5.51 4.84
C CYS A 80 5.87 -4.95 5.49
N ALA A 81 6.40 -5.63 6.52
CA ALA A 81 7.63 -5.24 7.19
C ALA A 81 8.85 -5.31 6.25
N ASP A 82 9.00 -6.40 5.50
CA ASP A 82 10.10 -6.62 4.56
C ASP A 82 10.13 -5.57 3.44
N HIS A 83 8.96 -5.11 2.99
CA HIS A 83 8.84 -4.05 1.99
C HIS A 83 8.76 -2.63 2.58
N GLY A 84 8.72 -2.48 3.91
CA GLY A 84 8.58 -1.18 4.57
C GLY A 84 7.27 -0.46 4.20
N VAL A 85 6.18 -1.20 4.07
CA VAL A 85 4.84 -0.71 3.75
C VAL A 85 3.98 -0.73 5.03
N PRO A 86 3.32 0.38 5.39
CA PRO A 86 2.46 0.41 6.57
C PRO A 86 1.21 -0.47 6.36
N LEU A 87 0.75 -1.09 7.45
CA LEU A 87 -0.51 -1.83 7.50
C LEU A 87 -1.42 -1.21 8.57
N ILE A 88 -2.73 -1.27 8.33
CA ILE A 88 -3.75 -0.77 9.25
C ILE A 88 -4.68 -1.95 9.55
N PRO A 89 -4.77 -2.42 10.81
CA PRO A 89 -5.71 -3.48 11.15
C PRO A 89 -7.14 -2.97 11.01
N PHE A 90 -8.00 -3.80 10.46
CA PHE A 90 -9.42 -3.52 10.31
C PHE A 90 -10.22 -4.63 10.99
N GLY A 91 -11.20 -4.25 11.80
CA GLY A 91 -12.15 -5.13 12.44
C GLY A 91 -13.53 -4.51 12.41
N THR A 92 -14.55 -5.34 12.62
CA THR A 92 -15.94 -4.92 12.76
C THR A 92 -16.42 -5.26 14.17
#